data_AF-A0A2L2WJY9-F1
#
_entry.id   AF-A0A2L2WJY9-F1
#
_cell.length_a   1.000
_cell.length_b   1.000
_cell.length_c   1.000
_cell.angle_alpha   90.00
_cell.angle_beta   90.00
_cell.angle_gamma   90.00
#
_symmetry.space_group_name_H-M   'P 1'
#
loop_
_entity.id
_entity.type
_entity.pdbx_description
1 polymer ?
#
loop_
_entity_poly.entity_id
_entity_poly.type
_entity_poly.pdbx_seq_one_letter_code
_entity_poly.pdbx_strand_id
1 'polypeptide(L)'
;IDTIIECTCTTPNNFAKVLGYTRAQTIYDIQNRKCAPSYDFFNRFTDSEYSAIINLRWLLNGEGEMWTDFMRRLTHEEQIVVVDNVNHGVSVSSYQMEQDADRSIRIAEFDLLKEENVRLKDRAKLADRYYKMTLEQAKEIGRLEQRIKDLEQRLEKTAGDVSTGDIASVG
;
A
#
# COMPACT_ATOMS: atom_id res chain seq x y z
N ILE A 1 19.50 12.64 -28.56
CA ILE A 1 20.70 12.29 -27.76
C ILE A 1 21.08 13.44 -26.84
N ASP A 2 21.13 14.70 -27.32
CA ASP A 2 21.46 15.86 -26.48
C ASP A 2 20.63 15.94 -25.21
N THR A 3 19.31 15.78 -25.33
CA THR A 3 18.39 15.74 -24.19
C THR A 3 18.77 14.69 -23.14
N ILE A 4 19.23 13.51 -23.57
CA ILE A 4 19.66 12.44 -22.65
C ILE A 4 20.95 12.85 -21.95
N ILE A 5 21.90 13.42 -22.68
CA ILE A 5 23.19 13.85 -22.12
C ILE A 5 22.97 14.97 -21.09
N GLU A 6 22.08 15.92 -21.39
CA GLU A 6 21.70 17.01 -20.50
C GLU A 6 20.99 16.49 -19.24
N CYS A 7 19.95 15.65 -19.41
CA CYS A 7 19.13 15.21 -18.27
C CYS A 7 19.85 14.20 -17.37
N THR A 8 20.84 13.49 -17.89
CA THR A 8 21.69 12.58 -17.11
C THR A 8 22.96 13.26 -16.59
N CYS A 9 23.11 14.58 -16.78
CA CYS A 9 24.26 15.35 -16.32
C CYS A 9 25.61 14.72 -16.70
N THR A 10 25.70 14.13 -17.90
CA THR A 10 26.87 13.39 -18.37
C THR A 10 27.60 14.16 -19.48
N THR A 11 28.70 13.62 -19.97
CA THR A 11 29.42 14.16 -21.14
C THR A 11 29.30 13.19 -22.32
N PRO A 12 29.39 13.66 -23.58
CA PRO A 12 29.41 12.77 -24.75
C PRO A 12 30.47 11.67 -24.65
N ASN A 13 31.61 11.99 -24.03
CA ASN A 13 32.70 11.03 -23.80
C ASN A 13 32.30 9.94 -22.81
N ASN A 14 31.71 10.31 -21.68
CA ASN A 14 31.27 9.34 -20.69
C ASN A 14 30.08 8.51 -21.19
N PHE A 15 29.11 9.16 -21.84
CA PHE A 15 27.97 8.50 -22.48
C PHE A 15 28.43 7.43 -23.47
N ALA A 16 29.38 7.75 -24.35
CA ALA A 16 29.97 6.79 -25.28
C ALA A 16 30.62 5.60 -24.56
N LYS A 17 31.37 5.88 -23.48
CA LYS A 17 32.05 4.86 -22.68
C LYS A 17 31.06 3.89 -22.04
N VAL A 18 29.98 4.40 -21.44
CA VAL A 18 28.94 3.57 -20.79
C VAL A 18 28.18 2.72 -21.82
N LEU A 19 27.98 3.23 -23.04
CA LEU A 19 27.45 2.44 -24.18
C LEU A 19 28.46 1.43 -24.77
N GLY A 20 29.67 1.35 -24.22
CA GLY A 20 30.71 0.42 -24.67
C GLY A 20 31.43 0.84 -25.94
N TYR A 21 31.38 2.11 -26.34
CA TYR A 21 32.21 2.64 -27.42
C TYR A 21 33.62 2.95 -26.92
N THR A 22 34.63 2.64 -27.74
CA THR A 22 36.03 2.98 -27.45
C THR A 22 36.34 4.46 -27.63
N ARG A 23 35.59 5.14 -28.51
CA ARG A 23 35.71 6.58 -28.80
C ARG A 23 34.33 7.20 -28.94
N ALA A 24 34.20 8.45 -28.53
CA ALA A 24 32.94 9.18 -28.60
C ALA A 24 32.61 9.77 -29.99
N GLN A 25 33.41 9.47 -31.02
CA GLN A 25 33.23 10.03 -32.36
C GLN A 25 31.81 9.77 -32.90
N THR A 26 31.31 8.54 -32.73
CA THR A 26 29.94 8.18 -33.11
C THR A 26 28.90 9.06 -32.42
N ILE A 27 29.07 9.35 -31.14
CA ILE A 27 28.16 10.21 -30.39
C ILE A 27 28.20 11.63 -30.93
N TYR A 28 29.40 12.20 -31.12
CA TYR A 28 29.56 13.54 -31.69
C TYR A 28 29.00 13.64 -33.11
N ASP A 29 29.16 12.61 -33.94
CA ASP A 29 28.65 12.62 -35.31
C ASP A 29 27.12 12.59 -35.33
N ILE A 30 26.48 11.89 -34.38
CA ILE A 30 25.03 11.94 -34.20
C ILE A 30 24.57 13.31 -33.68
N GLN A 31 25.23 13.88 -32.66
CA GLN A 31 24.88 15.20 -32.12
C GLN A 31 24.99 16.31 -33.17
N ASN A 32 26.06 16.27 -33.98
CA ASN A 32 26.28 17.22 -35.06
C ASN A 32 25.46 16.92 -36.33
N ARG A 33 24.53 15.95 -36.26
CA ARG A 33 23.65 15.54 -37.37
C ARG A 33 24.40 15.10 -38.64
N LYS A 34 25.65 14.64 -38.49
CA LYS A 34 26.43 14.07 -39.60
C LYS A 34 25.94 12.68 -39.97
N CYS A 35 25.42 11.93 -38.99
CA CYS A 35 24.78 10.64 -39.21
C CYS A 35 23.55 10.46 -38.30
N ALA A 36 22.67 9.55 -38.71
CA ALA A 36 21.58 9.08 -37.87
C ALA A 36 22.07 7.98 -36.90
N PRO A 37 21.41 7.79 -35.74
CA PRO A 37 21.68 6.65 -34.88
C PRO A 37 21.51 5.32 -35.64
N SER A 38 22.49 4.42 -35.50
CA SER A 38 22.48 3.11 -36.15
C SER A 38 21.77 2.05 -35.30
N TYR A 39 21.49 0.89 -35.87
CA TYR A 39 21.02 -0.28 -35.11
C TYR A 39 21.98 -0.64 -33.96
N ASP A 40 23.29 -0.59 -34.20
CA ASP A 40 24.33 -0.85 -33.17
C ASP A 40 24.21 0.13 -32.00
N PHE A 41 23.91 1.42 -32.26
CA PHE A 41 23.64 2.39 -31.20
C PHE A 41 22.47 1.96 -30.33
N PHE A 42 21.33 1.60 -30.92
CA PHE A 42 20.14 1.19 -30.16
C PHE A 42 20.35 -0.13 -29.42
N ASN A 43 21.08 -1.08 -30.00
CA ASN A 43 21.41 -2.33 -29.33
C ASN A 43 22.26 -2.07 -28.08
N ARG A 44 23.33 -1.27 -28.22
CA ARG A 44 24.19 -0.85 -27.10
C ARG A 44 23.44 -0.05 -26.05
N PHE A 45 22.52 0.81 -26.48
CA PHE A 45 21.68 1.56 -25.56
C PHE A 45 20.79 0.64 -24.74
N THR A 46 20.16 -0.33 -25.39
CA THR A 46 19.29 -1.33 -24.75
C THR A 46 20.08 -2.19 -23.76
N ASP A 47 21.30 -2.58 -24.12
CA ASP A 47 22.20 -3.38 -23.28
C ASP A 47 22.86 -2.56 -22.15
N SER A 48 22.76 -1.23 -22.18
CA SER A 48 23.32 -0.34 -21.15
C SER A 48 22.28 -0.02 -20.08
N GLU A 49 22.76 0.43 -18.92
CA GLU A 49 21.90 0.87 -17.82
C GLU A 49 21.09 2.14 -18.15
N TYR A 50 21.36 2.82 -19.28
CA TYR A 50 20.47 3.89 -19.76
C TYR A 50 19.08 3.38 -20.13
N SER A 51 18.92 2.11 -20.53
CA SER A 51 17.59 1.55 -20.85
C SER A 51 16.70 1.36 -19.63
N ALA A 52 17.28 1.25 -18.42
CA ALA A 52 16.54 1.19 -17.17
C ALA A 52 15.93 2.55 -16.79
N ILE A 53 16.58 3.65 -17.19
CA ILE A 53 16.19 5.01 -16.81
C ILE A 53 15.49 5.80 -17.93
N ILE A 54 15.81 5.53 -19.21
CA ILE A 54 15.22 6.20 -20.38
C ILE A 54 14.28 5.24 -21.12
N ASN A 55 13.08 5.74 -21.43
CA ASN A 55 12.07 5.00 -22.18
C ASN A 55 12.47 4.85 -23.65
N LEU A 56 12.61 3.60 -24.11
CA LEU A 56 12.95 3.27 -25.49
C LEU A 56 11.92 3.77 -26.50
N ARG A 57 10.63 3.80 -26.16
CA ARG A 57 9.59 4.32 -27.05
C ARG A 57 9.86 5.79 -27.34
N TRP A 58 10.06 6.58 -26.29
CA TRP A 58 10.40 7.99 -26.41
C TRP A 58 11.70 8.19 -27.19
N LEU A 59 12.73 7.37 -26.96
CA LEU A 59 13.99 7.44 -27.71
C LEU A 59 13.79 7.19 -29.22
N LEU A 60 12.94 6.24 -29.59
CA LEU A 60 12.75 5.82 -30.98
C LEU A 60 11.88 6.79 -31.80
N ASN A 61 10.80 7.30 -31.21
CA ASN A 61 9.81 8.09 -31.95
C ASN A 61 9.36 9.40 -31.27
N GLY A 62 9.89 9.70 -30.08
CA GLY A 62 9.54 10.90 -29.31
C GLY A 62 8.19 10.83 -28.60
N GLU A 63 7.50 9.68 -28.62
CA GLU A 63 6.19 9.55 -27.98
C GLU A 63 6.30 9.18 -26.49
N GLY A 64 5.47 9.83 -25.68
CA GLY A 64 5.35 9.57 -24.25
C GLY A 64 6.39 10.30 -23.42
N GLU A 65 6.59 9.80 -22.20
CA GLU A 65 7.56 10.37 -21.25
C GLU A 65 8.96 9.82 -21.51
N MET A 66 9.97 10.70 -21.40
CA MET A 66 11.38 10.32 -21.52
C MET A 66 11.82 9.39 -20.39
N TRP A 67 11.46 9.73 -19.15
CA TRP A 67 11.83 8.94 -17.98
C TRP A 67 10.96 7.69 -17.87
N THR A 68 11.59 6.56 -17.53
CA THR A 68 10.86 5.33 -17.21
C THR A 68 10.00 5.49 -15.95
N ASP A 69 9.03 4.59 -15.79
CA ASP A 69 8.20 4.52 -14.59
C ASP A 69 9.03 4.31 -13.32
N PHE A 70 10.20 3.68 -13.42
CA PHE A 70 11.17 3.58 -12.35
C PHE A 70 11.64 4.98 -11.93
N MET A 71 12.24 5.75 -12.84
CA MET A 71 12.75 7.09 -12.54
C MET A 71 11.67 8.05 -12.03
N ARG A 72 10.46 8.00 -12.60
CA ARG A 72 9.36 8.90 -12.20
C ARG A 72 8.81 8.63 -10.79
N ARG A 73 9.06 7.45 -10.22
CA ARG A 73 8.65 7.09 -8.85
C ARG A 73 9.65 7.55 -7.79
N LEU A 74 10.89 7.82 -8.20
CA LEU A 74 11.97 8.22 -7.32
C LEU A 74 11.84 9.69 -6.88
N THR A 75 12.32 9.99 -5.68
CA THR A 75 12.53 11.39 -5.28
C THR A 75 13.66 12.02 -6.09
N HIS A 76 13.79 13.34 -6.04
CA HIS A 76 14.84 14.02 -6.78
C HIS A 76 16.25 13.58 -6.35
N GLU A 77 16.46 13.37 -5.06
CA GLU A 77 17.72 12.89 -4.50
C GLU A 77 18.05 11.46 -4.98
N GLU A 78 17.05 10.58 -5.01
CA GLU A 78 17.19 9.21 -5.51
C GLU A 78 17.49 9.19 -7.02
N GLN A 79 16.83 10.06 -7.80
CA GLN A 79 17.11 10.21 -9.23
C GLN A 79 18.56 10.62 -9.47
N ILE A 80 19.11 11.55 -8.68
CA ILE A 80 20.51 11.98 -8.79
C ILE A 80 21.44 10.79 -8.55
N VAL A 81 21.20 10.01 -7.50
CA VAL A 81 22.03 8.83 -7.18
C VAL A 81 21.97 7.78 -8.28
N VAL A 82 20.77 7.48 -8.79
CA VAL A 82 20.58 6.51 -9.87
C VAL A 82 21.29 6.96 -11.15
N VAL A 83 21.13 8.22 -11.54
CA VAL A 83 21.82 8.79 -12.72
C VAL A 83 23.34 8.74 -12.55
N ASP A 84 23.85 9.08 -11.36
CA ASP A 84 25.28 9.00 -11.05
C ASP A 84 25.81 7.57 -11.17
N ASN A 85 25.07 6.59 -10.63
CA ASN A 85 25.40 5.17 -10.76
C ASN A 85 25.46 4.72 -12.22
N VAL A 86 24.44 5.06 -13.03
CA VAL A 86 24.41 4.75 -14.47
C VAL A 86 25.63 5.36 -15.18
N ASN A 87 25.96 6.61 -14.88
CA ASN A 87 27.12 7.29 -15.46
C ASN A 87 28.46 6.64 -15.08
N HIS A 88 28.52 5.96 -13.94
CA HIS A 88 29.68 5.18 -13.51
C HIS A 88 29.65 3.72 -14.01
N GLY A 89 28.63 3.34 -14.80
CA GLY A 89 28.45 1.98 -15.30
C GLY A 89 28.03 0.98 -14.20
N VAL A 90 27.52 1.49 -13.09
CA VAL A 90 26.97 0.67 -12.00
C VAL A 90 25.57 0.24 -12.39
N SER A 91 25.28 -1.05 -12.20
CA SER A 91 23.96 -1.57 -12.54
C SER A 91 22.89 -0.99 -11.62
N VAL A 92 21.84 -0.43 -12.23
CA VAL A 92 20.65 0.06 -11.52
C VAL A 92 19.47 -0.91 -11.63
N SER A 93 19.65 -1.97 -12.41
CA SER A 93 18.72 -3.09 -12.52
C SER A 93 18.42 -3.74 -11.16
N SER A 94 19.41 -3.82 -10.26
CA SER A 94 19.21 -4.31 -8.89
C SER A 94 18.32 -3.39 -8.05
N TYR A 95 18.53 -2.07 -8.12
CA TYR A 95 17.66 -1.09 -7.47
C TYR A 95 16.22 -1.18 -7.98
N GLN A 96 16.05 -1.38 -9.28
CA GLN A 96 14.74 -1.59 -9.88
C GLN A 96 14.08 -2.88 -9.35
N MET A 97 14.82 -3.99 -9.30
CA MET A 97 14.32 -5.26 -8.77
C MET A 97 13.95 -5.18 -7.28
N GLU A 98 14.76 -4.53 -6.46
CA GLU A 98 14.47 -4.33 -5.03
C GLU A 98 13.19 -3.50 -4.86
N GLN A 99 13.02 -2.42 -5.62
CA GLN A 99 11.79 -1.62 -5.56
C GLN A 99 10.55 -2.38 -6.03
N ASP A 100 10.66 -3.18 -7.09
CA ASP A 100 9.53 -3.93 -7.61
C ASP A 100 9.15 -5.09 -6.67
N ALA A 101 10.13 -5.70 -5.98
CA ALA A 101 9.89 -6.67 -4.91
C ALA A 101 9.20 -6.03 -3.69
N ASP A 102 9.73 -4.90 -3.21
CA ASP A 102 9.17 -4.13 -2.10
C ASP A 102 7.75 -3.61 -2.43
N ARG A 103 7.50 -3.22 -3.67
CA ARG A 103 6.16 -2.88 -4.16
C ARG A 103 5.21 -4.09 -4.13
N SER A 104 5.67 -5.25 -4.59
CA SER A 104 4.85 -6.46 -4.59
C SER A 104 4.45 -6.85 -3.17
N ILE A 105 5.37 -6.69 -2.21
CA ILE A 105 5.11 -6.87 -0.78
C ILE A 105 4.07 -5.85 -0.28
N ARG A 106 4.25 -4.56 -0.56
CA ARG A 106 3.28 -3.52 -0.17
C ARG A 106 1.87 -3.73 -0.73
N ILE A 107 1.77 -4.20 -1.98
CA ILE A 107 0.47 -4.52 -2.59
C ILE A 107 -0.19 -5.68 -1.85
N ALA A 108 0.56 -6.75 -1.58
CA ALA A 108 0.04 -7.90 -0.82
C ALA A 108 -0.39 -7.48 0.60
N GLU A 109 0.39 -6.65 1.28
CA GLU A 109 0.04 -6.10 2.60
C GLU A 109 -1.26 -5.27 2.54
N PHE A 110 -1.40 -4.42 1.53
CA PHE A 110 -2.61 -3.62 1.33
C PHE A 110 -3.86 -4.48 1.13
N ASP A 111 -3.77 -5.55 0.36
CA ASP A 111 -4.88 -6.48 0.13
C ASP A 111 -5.27 -7.23 1.41
N LEU A 112 -4.29 -7.66 2.22
CA LEU A 112 -4.53 -8.27 3.53
C LEU A 112 -5.19 -7.29 4.50
N LEU A 113 -4.72 -6.05 4.56
CA LEU A 113 -5.31 -5.00 5.39
C LEU A 113 -6.75 -4.69 4.98
N LYS A 114 -7.04 -4.73 3.68
CA LYS A 114 -8.40 -4.53 3.16
C LYS A 114 -9.33 -5.66 3.62
N GLU A 115 -8.87 -6.90 3.57
CA GLU A 115 -9.62 -8.06 4.06
C GLU A 115 -9.83 -8.01 5.57
N GLU A 116 -8.80 -7.66 6.34
CA GLU A 116 -8.91 -7.48 7.79
C GLU A 116 -9.90 -6.38 8.16
N ASN A 117 -9.88 -5.25 7.46
CA ASN A 117 -10.86 -4.17 7.67
C ASN A 117 -12.30 -4.63 7.46
N VAL A 118 -12.55 -5.48 6.46
CA VAL A 118 -13.89 -6.08 6.25
C VAL A 118 -14.27 -6.95 7.45
N ARG A 119 -13.37 -7.83 7.90
CA ARG A 119 -13.59 -8.70 9.07
C ARG A 119 -13.84 -7.90 10.35
N LEU A 120 -13.10 -6.82 10.58
CA LEU A 120 -13.28 -5.93 11.72
C LEU A 120 -14.63 -5.22 11.69
N LYS A 121 -15.07 -4.75 10.52
CA LYS A 121 -16.41 -4.16 10.35
C LYS A 121 -17.52 -5.15 10.70
N ASP A 122 -17.39 -6.42 10.29
CA ASP A 122 -18.39 -7.43 10.60
C ASP A 122 -18.38 -7.84 12.08
N ARG A 123 -17.19 -7.92 12.69
CA ARG A 123 -17.05 -8.11 14.15
C ARG A 123 -17.69 -6.96 14.94
N ALA A 124 -17.49 -5.71 14.52
CA ALA A 124 -18.11 -4.55 15.15
C ALA A 124 -19.65 -4.63 15.09
N LYS A 125 -20.23 -4.95 13.93
CA LYS A 125 -21.69 -5.17 13.80
C LYS A 125 -22.20 -6.28 14.71
N LEU A 126 -21.43 -7.37 14.87
CA LEU A 126 -21.81 -8.47 15.75
C LEU A 126 -21.76 -8.06 17.22
N ALA A 127 -20.73 -7.32 17.62
CA ALA A 127 -20.61 -6.77 18.97
C ALA A 127 -21.78 -5.84 19.31
N ASP A 128 -22.19 -4.97 18.38
CA ASP A 128 -23.37 -4.10 18.55
C ASP A 128 -24.66 -4.90 18.76
N ARG A 129 -24.82 -6.03 18.05
CA ARG A 129 -25.97 -6.92 18.24
C ARG A 129 -25.96 -7.56 19.62
N TYR A 130 -24.83 -8.12 20.05
CA TYR A 130 -24.72 -8.72 21.37
C TYR A 130 -24.93 -7.71 22.48
N TYR A 131 -24.37 -6.50 22.36
CA TYR A 131 -24.58 -5.43 23.32
C TYR A 131 -26.08 -5.10 23.50
N LYS A 132 -26.83 -4.97 22.39
CA LYS A 132 -28.28 -4.76 22.45
C LYS A 132 -29.02 -5.91 23.13
N MET A 133 -28.66 -7.15 22.82
CA MET A 133 -29.26 -8.32 23.46
C MET A 133 -29.00 -8.36 24.97
N THR A 134 -27.76 -8.08 25.39
CA THR A 134 -27.40 -8.04 26.82
C THR A 134 -28.19 -6.94 27.56
N LEU A 135 -28.39 -5.78 26.94
CA LEU A 135 -29.22 -4.72 27.52
C LEU A 135 -30.69 -5.15 27.69
N GLU A 136 -31.27 -5.81 26.69
CA GLU A 136 -32.65 -6.30 26.81
C GLU A 136 -32.78 -7.42 27.84
N GLN A 137 -31.82 -8.33 27.90
CA GLN A 137 -31.76 -9.38 28.93
C GLN A 137 -31.67 -8.77 30.33
N ALA A 138 -30.83 -7.75 30.53
CA ALA A 138 -30.70 -7.08 31.82
C ALA A 138 -32.02 -6.42 32.27
N LYS A 139 -32.76 -5.79 31.34
CA LYS A 139 -34.09 -5.23 31.64
C LYS A 139 -35.08 -6.31 32.06
N GLU A 140 -35.09 -7.44 31.35
CA GLU A 140 -36.02 -8.52 31.64
C GLU A 140 -35.70 -9.19 32.98
N ILE A 141 -34.42 -9.40 33.30
CA ILE A 141 -33.98 -9.87 34.62
C ILE A 141 -34.52 -8.95 35.72
N GLY A 142 -34.36 -7.63 35.58
CA GLY A 142 -34.88 -6.69 36.58
C GLY A 142 -36.41 -6.74 36.76
N ARG A 143 -37.17 -6.97 35.68
CA ARG A 143 -38.63 -7.19 35.78
C ARG A 143 -38.98 -8.48 36.51
N LEU A 144 -38.24 -9.55 36.21
CA LEU A 144 -38.43 -10.85 36.86
C LEU A 144 -38.10 -10.76 38.36
N GLU A 145 -37.01 -10.09 38.73
CA GLU A 145 -36.63 -9.84 40.13
C GLU A 145 -37.74 -9.09 40.88
N GLN A 146 -38.30 -8.03 40.30
CA GLN A 146 -39.41 -7.29 40.92
C GLN A 146 -40.65 -8.17 41.11
N ARG A 147 -40.98 -9.00 40.10
CA ARG A 147 -42.13 -9.90 40.18
C ARG A 147 -41.96 -10.99 41.23
N ILE A 148 -40.74 -11.51 41.41
CA ILE A 148 -40.39 -12.45 42.48
C ILE A 148 -40.63 -11.79 43.84
N LYS A 149 -40.11 -10.57 44.03
CA LYS A 149 -40.27 -9.81 45.29
C LYS A 149 -41.74 -9.54 45.64
N ASP A 150 -42.55 -9.17 44.66
CA ASP A 150 -44.00 -8.95 44.86
C ASP A 150 -44.72 -10.25 45.23
N LEU A 151 -44.35 -11.39 44.63
CA LEU A 151 -44.93 -12.70 44.95
C LEU A 151 -44.53 -13.16 46.36
N GLU A 152 -43.28 -12.95 46.76
CA GLU A 152 -42.79 -13.25 48.11
C GLU A 152 -43.56 -12.47 49.18
N GLN A 153 -43.77 -11.16 48.98
CA GLN A 153 -44.59 -10.34 49.89
C GLN A 153 -46.03 -10.81 49.99
N ARG A 154 -46.64 -11.23 48.87
CA ARG A 154 -48.02 -11.76 48.88
C ARG A 154 -48.11 -13.07 49.63
N LEU A 155 -47.14 -13.96 49.46
CA LEU A 155 -47.06 -15.22 50.21
C LEU A 155 -46.89 -14.97 51.71
N GLU A 156 -45.99 -14.07 52.10
CA GLU A 156 -45.76 -13.71 53.50
C GLU A 156 -47.01 -13.11 54.16
N LYS A 157 -47.70 -12.21 53.46
CA LYS A 157 -48.97 -11.64 53.92
C LYS A 157 -50.07 -12.70 54.06
N THR A 158 -50.18 -13.61 53.09
CA THR A 158 -51.19 -14.68 53.12
C THR A 158 -50.91 -15.66 54.26
N ALA A 159 -49.64 -15.98 54.54
CA ALA A 159 -49.26 -16.80 55.69
C ALA A 159 -49.53 -16.09 57.03
N GLY A 160 -49.36 -14.77 57.10
CA GLY A 160 -49.69 -13.95 58.28
C GLY A 160 -51.20 -13.85 58.58
N ASP A 161 -52.03 -13.69 57.55
CA ASP A 161 -53.50 -13.60 57.68
C ASP A 161 -54.12 -14.95 58.10
N VAL A 162 -53.56 -16.08 57.65
CA VAL A 162 -54.00 -17.43 58.08
C VAL A 162 -53.68 -17.70 59.56
N SER A 163 -52.63 -17.10 60.11
CA SER A 163 -52.24 -17.27 61.52
C SER A 163 -53.08 -16.43 62.51
N THR A 164 -53.72 -15.35 62.03
CA THR A 164 -54.53 -14.45 62.87
C THR A 164 -56.04 -14.63 62.72
N GLY A 165 -56.51 -15.34 61.69
CA GLY A 165 -57.94 -15.56 61.43
C GLY A 165 -58.66 -16.57 62.35
N ASP A 166 -57.93 -17.52 62.97
CA ASP A 166 -58.54 -18.64 63.71
C ASP A 166 -58.51 -18.52 65.24
N ILE A 167 -58.05 -17.40 65.82
CA ILE A 167 -58.18 -17.15 67.27
C ILE A 167 -59.46 -16.35 67.53
N ALA A 168 -60.61 -16.97 67.28
CA ALA A 168 -61.87 -16.54 67.87
C ALA A 168 -61.84 -16.84 69.37
N SER A 169 -61.73 -15.80 70.18
CA SER A 169 -61.91 -15.83 71.63
C SER A 169 -63.29 -16.39 71.98
N VAL A 170 -63.32 -17.48 72.74
CA VAL A 170 -64.54 -18.02 73.36
C VAL A 170 -64.21 -18.33 74.82
N GLY A 171 -64.91 -17.65 75.74
CA GLY A 171 -65.11 -18.05 77.14
C GLY A 171 -63.99 -17.70 78.11
#